data_AF-A0A507WNK8-F1
#
_entry.id   AF-A0A507WNK8-F1
#
_cell.length_a   1.000
_cell.length_b   1.000
_cell.length_c   1.000
_cell.angle_alpha   90.00
_cell.angle_beta   90.00
_cell.angle_gamma   90.00
#
_symmetry.space_group_name_H-M   'P 1'
#
loop_
_entity.id
_entity.type
_entity.pdbx_description
1 polymer ?
#
loop_
_entity_poly.entity_id
_entity_poly.type
_entity_poly.pdbx_seq_one_letter_code
_entity_poly.pdbx_strand_id
1 'polypeptide(L)' 'MSKISVILVASMMAACNKEPTPPKPDTGRPETRSLEAADAIGYNGKEIRKKVDGALNANDAHNAELEKEMQQNQ' A
#
# COMPACT_ATOMS: atom_id res chain seq x y z
N MET A 1 -12.20 -5.11 -44.71
CA MET A 1 -12.65 -5.01 -43.30
C MET A 1 -12.11 -6.16 -42.44
N SER A 2 -12.09 -7.42 -42.92
CA SER A 2 -11.58 -8.58 -42.17
C SER A 2 -10.12 -8.47 -41.67
N LYS A 3 -9.20 -7.92 -42.48
CA LYS A 3 -7.75 -7.87 -42.13
C LYS A 3 -7.42 -6.94 -40.95
N ILE A 4 -8.15 -5.84 -40.79
CA ILE A 4 -7.93 -4.87 -39.68
C ILE A 4 -8.32 -5.51 -38.35
N SER A 5 -9.41 -6.29 -38.34
CA SER A 5 -9.88 -6.98 -37.14
C SER A 5 -8.88 -8.03 -36.64
N VAL A 6 -8.20 -8.73 -37.57
CA VAL A 6 -7.18 -9.74 -37.23
C VAL A 6 -5.92 -9.09 -36.62
N ILE A 7 -5.50 -7.94 -37.15
CA ILE A 7 -4.35 -7.20 -36.62
C ILE A 7 -4.64 -6.67 -35.20
N LEU A 8 -5.86 -6.20 -34.96
CA LEU A 8 -6.27 -5.65 -33.66
C LEU A 8 -6.35 -6.76 -32.59
N VAL A 9 -6.84 -7.94 -32.94
CA VAL A 9 -6.85 -9.12 -32.05
C VAL A 9 -5.42 -9.62 -31.77
N ALA A 10 -4.55 -9.66 -32.77
CA ALA A 10 -3.15 -10.08 -32.59
C ALA A 10 -2.37 -9.10 -31.70
N SER A 11 -2.61 -7.78 -31.83
CA SER A 11 -1.98 -6.76 -30.97
C SER A 11 -2.41 -6.87 -29.52
N MET A 12 -3.64 -7.30 -29.25
CA MET A 12 -4.17 -7.44 -27.89
C MET A 12 -3.58 -8.68 -27.18
N MET A 13 -3.28 -9.75 -27.93
CA MET A 13 -2.60 -10.93 -27.39
C MET A 13 -1.11 -10.68 -27.07
N ALA A 14 -0.43 -9.81 -27.83
CA ALA A 14 0.95 -9.44 -27.52
C ALA A 14 1.09 -8.67 -26.19
N ALA A 15 0.04 -7.95 -25.76
CA ALA A 15 0.01 -7.24 -24.48
C ALA A 15 -0.24 -8.17 -23.26
N CYS A 16 -0.77 -9.37 -23.47
CA CYS A 16 -1.05 -10.33 -22.39
C CYS A 16 0.15 -11.19 -21.97
N ASN A 17 1.27 -11.16 -22.71
CA ASN A 17 2.47 -11.96 -22.39
C ASN A 17 3.44 -11.28 -21.43
N LYS A 18 3.05 -10.15 -20.82
CA LYS A 18 3.87 -9.52 -19.79
C LYS A 18 3.65 -10.23 -18.47
N GLU A 19 4.67 -10.95 -18.00
CA GLU A 19 4.67 -11.53 -16.66
C GLU A 19 4.33 -10.44 -15.64
N PRO A 20 3.34 -10.68 -14.75
CA PRO A 20 2.97 -9.70 -13.75
C PRO A 20 4.16 -9.46 -12.83
N THR A 21 4.53 -8.19 -12.69
CA THR A 21 5.56 -7.77 -11.74
C THR A 21 5.22 -8.34 -10.36
N PRO A 22 6.17 -8.95 -9.64
CA PRO A 22 5.91 -9.45 -8.29
C PRO A 22 5.30 -8.35 -7.43
N PRO A 23 4.25 -8.65 -6.65
CA PRO A 23 3.70 -7.67 -5.72
C PRO A 23 4.82 -7.23 -4.77
N LYS A 24 4.96 -5.92 -4.59
CA LYS A 24 5.93 -5.39 -3.62
C LYS A 24 5.54 -5.89 -2.22
N PRO A 25 6.51 -6.26 -1.37
CA PRO A 25 6.23 -6.60 0.02
C PRO A 25 5.48 -5.46 0.69
N ASP A 26 4.40 -5.78 1.41
CA ASP A 26 3.70 -4.79 2.24
C ASP A 26 4.50 -4.56 3.53
N THR A 27 5.07 -3.37 3.66
CA THR A 27 5.91 -2.97 4.80
C THR A 27 5.18 -2.10 5.81
N GLY A 28 3.91 -1.76 5.59
CA GLY A 28 3.13 -0.94 6.52
C GLY A 28 2.54 -1.76 7.68
N ARG A 29 1.90 -1.07 8.64
CA ARG A 29 1.28 -1.75 9.78
C ARG A 29 0.09 -2.62 9.32
N PRO A 30 -0.09 -3.85 9.84
CA PRO A 30 -1.20 -4.72 9.44
C PRO A 30 -2.59 -4.12 9.68
N GLU A 31 -2.76 -3.42 10.79
CA GLU A 31 -4.02 -2.81 11.22
C GLU A 31 -4.45 -1.61 10.36
N THR A 32 -3.52 -0.96 9.66
CA THR A 32 -3.81 0.19 8.79
C THR A 32 -3.94 -0.20 7.32
N ARG A 33 -3.74 -1.47 6.97
CA ARG A 33 -3.80 -1.97 5.58
C ARG A 33 -5.12 -1.62 4.88
N SER A 34 -6.22 -1.65 5.60
CA SER A 34 -7.56 -1.34 5.07
C SER A 34 -7.69 0.09 4.55
N LEU A 35 -6.85 1.03 5.00
CA LEU A 35 -6.87 2.42 4.54
C LEU A 35 -6.50 2.58 3.07
N GLU A 36 -5.74 1.63 2.50
CA GLU A 36 -5.45 1.63 1.06
C GLU A 36 -6.71 1.43 0.20
N ALA A 37 -7.77 0.84 0.76
CA ALA A 37 -9.03 0.67 0.04
C ALA A 37 -9.71 2.00 -0.33
N ALA A 38 -9.32 3.11 0.30
CA ALA A 38 -9.79 4.43 -0.06
C ALA A 38 -9.36 4.86 -1.49
N ASP A 39 -8.32 4.21 -2.06
CA ASP A 39 -7.94 4.36 -3.47
C ASP A 39 -9.10 4.03 -4.42
N ALA A 40 -9.97 3.08 -4.04
CA ALA A 40 -11.09 2.64 -4.88
C ALA A 40 -12.20 3.68 -5.03
N ILE A 41 -12.24 4.69 -4.17
CA ILE A 41 -13.27 5.74 -4.16
C ILE A 41 -12.68 7.15 -4.41
N GLY A 42 -11.44 7.22 -4.89
CA GLY A 42 -10.81 8.46 -5.35
C GLY A 42 -9.98 9.23 -4.30
N TYR A 43 -9.76 8.66 -3.11
CA TYR A 43 -8.78 9.20 -2.16
C TYR A 43 -7.42 8.55 -2.36
N ASN A 44 -6.34 9.18 -1.87
CA ASN A 44 -5.02 8.55 -1.85
C ASN A 44 -4.85 7.73 -0.56
N GLY A 45 -5.42 6.53 -0.54
CA GLY A 45 -5.41 5.59 0.57
C GLY A 45 -4.00 5.18 1.01
N LYS A 46 -3.06 5.06 0.07
CA LYS A 46 -1.64 4.78 0.39
C LYS A 46 -0.97 5.90 1.19
N GLU A 47 -1.16 7.15 0.79
CA GLU A 47 -0.62 8.29 1.54
C GLU A 47 -1.34 8.49 2.87
N ILE A 48 -2.64 8.22 2.93
CA ILE A 48 -3.39 8.19 4.20
C ILE A 48 -2.78 7.15 5.15
N ARG A 49 -2.62 5.90 4.69
CA ARG A 49 -2.02 4.82 5.48
C ARG A 49 -0.64 5.21 5.98
N LYS A 50 0.23 5.71 5.10
CA LYS A 50 1.60 6.14 5.46
C LYS A 50 1.62 7.17 6.58
N LYS A 51 0.71 8.15 6.55
CA LYS A 51 0.60 9.17 7.60
C LYS A 51 0.11 8.59 8.92
N VAL A 52 -0.90 7.71 8.88
CA VAL A 52 -1.42 7.03 10.07
C VAL A 52 -0.35 6.14 10.70
N ASP A 53 0.37 5.35 9.89
CA ASP A 53 1.50 4.53 10.36
C ASP A 53 2.57 5.38 11.05
N GLY A 54 2.92 6.52 10.45
CA GLY A 54 3.87 7.47 11.05
C GLY A 54 3.41 8.00 12.39
N ALA A 55 2.13 8.37 12.52
CA ALA A 55 1.56 8.87 13.77
C ALA A 55 1.54 7.79 14.87
N LEU A 56 1.15 6.57 14.52
CA LEU A 56 1.14 5.46 15.49
C LEU A 56 2.56 5.10 15.95
N ASN A 57 3.53 5.07 15.03
CA ASN A 57 4.94 4.83 15.40
C ASN A 57 5.49 5.91 16.33
N ALA A 58 5.12 7.18 16.10
CA ALA A 58 5.50 8.27 17.00
C ALA A 58 4.83 8.13 18.38
N ASN A 59 3.58 7.67 18.43
CA ASN A 59 2.89 7.41 19.69
C ASN A 59 3.54 6.26 20.47
N ASP A 60 3.85 5.15 19.80
CA ASP A 60 4.53 4.01 20.42
C ASP A 60 5.90 4.42 21.01
N ALA A 61 6.66 5.23 20.27
CA ALA A 61 7.93 5.77 20.73
C ALA A 61 7.79 6.64 22.00
N HIS A 62 6.80 7.53 22.01
CA HIS A 62 6.50 8.39 23.17
C HIS A 62 6.04 7.57 24.39
N ASN A 63 5.16 6.59 24.20
CA ASN A 63 4.69 5.74 25.30
C ASN A 63 5.85 4.91 25.89
N ALA A 64 6.75 4.41 25.03
CA ALA A 64 7.94 3.69 25.48
C ALA A 64 8.92 4.58 26.27
N GLU A 65 8.96 5.89 26.00
CA GLU A 65 9.73 6.86 26.78
C GLU A 65 9.11 7.05 28.16
N LEU A 66 7.79 7.29 28.23
CA LEU A 66 7.07 7.41 29.49
C LEU A 66 7.18 6.16 30.36
N GLU A 67 7.09 4.97 29.77
CA GLU A 67 7.27 3.70 30.51
C GLU A 67 8.66 3.59 31.13
N LYS A 68 9.70 4.03 30.42
CA LYS A 68 11.07 4.04 30.97
C LYS A 68 11.21 5.02 32.12
N GLU A 69 10.66 6.23 32.00
CA GLU A 69 10.67 7.22 33.07
C GLU A 69 9.93 6.71 34.32
N MET A 70 8.78 6.06 34.15
CA MET A 70 8.04 5.47 35.25
C MET A 70 8.80 4.31 35.92
N GLN A 71 9.50 3.48 35.15
CA GLN A 71 10.31 2.38 35.69
C GLN A 71 11.57 2.88 36.41
N GLN A 72 12.14 4.01 36.00
CA GLN A 72 13.31 4.61 36.66
C GLN A 72 12.96 5.34 37.97
N ASN A 73 11.70 5.75 38.13
CA ASN A 73 11.20 6.48 39.30
C ASN A 73 10.49 5.57 40.34
N GLN A 74 10.56 4.24 40.18
CA GLN A 74 10.14 3.24 41.16
C GLN A 74 11.34 2.60 41.86
#